data_AF-A0A7C1P600-F1
#
_entry.id   AF-A0A7C1P600-F1
#
_cell.length_a   1.000
_cell.length_b   1.000
_cell.length_c   1.000
_cell.angle_alpha   90.00
_cell.angle_beta   90.00
_cell.angle_gamma   90.00
#
_symmetry.space_group_name_H-M   'P 1'
#
loop_
_entity.id
_entity.type
_entity.pdbx_description
1 polymer ?
#
loop_
_entity_poly.entity_id
_entity_poly.type
_entity_poly.pdbx_seq_one_letter_code
_entity_poly.pdbx_strand_id
1 'polypeptide(L)'
;MGKHTKIVGPAGRFGARYGSTLRKKVALIERKMRAKHRCPRCDTLGSLRRVSIGVWTCKKCGYTFAGGAYTPRTELGRALLPEELKMMKRSKEKASSKAR
;
A
#
# COMPACT_ATOMS: atom_id res chain seq x y z
N MET A 1 -21.07 2.21 -17.23
CA MET A 1 -19.90 3.05 -16.87
C MET A 1 -18.66 2.49 -17.55
N GLY A 2 -18.17 3.16 -18.60
CA GLY A 2 -17.06 2.69 -19.43
C GLY A 2 -15.69 3.18 -18.96
N LYS A 3 -14.63 2.55 -19.46
CA LYS A 3 -13.25 2.96 -19.18
C LYS A 3 -12.95 4.28 -19.91
N HIS A 4 -12.89 5.39 -19.18
CA HIS A 4 -12.66 6.73 -19.75
C HIS A 4 -11.27 6.94 -20.39
N THR A 5 -10.26 6.12 -20.05
CA THR A 5 -8.90 6.27 -20.57
C THR A 5 -8.30 4.92 -20.96
N LYS A 6 -7.67 4.81 -22.13
CA LYS A 6 -7.00 3.56 -22.57
C LYS A 6 -5.78 3.21 -21.70
N ILE A 7 -4.85 4.17 -21.51
CA ILE A 7 -3.52 3.93 -20.92
C ILE A 7 -3.26 4.75 -19.64
N VAL A 8 -3.57 6.05 -19.65
CA VAL A 8 -3.06 7.01 -18.66
C VAL A 8 -3.66 6.87 -17.26
N GLY A 9 -4.91 6.38 -17.14
CA GLY A 9 -5.59 6.19 -15.86
C GLY A 9 -5.60 7.47 -15.00
N PRO A 10 -5.23 7.40 -13.71
CA PRO A 10 -5.34 8.53 -12.79
C PRO A 10 -4.40 9.70 -13.12
N ALA A 11 -3.34 9.45 -13.91
CA ALA A 11 -2.43 10.47 -14.42
C ALA A 11 -3.00 11.23 -15.64
N GLY A 12 -4.24 10.93 -16.06
CA GLY A 12 -4.94 11.66 -17.12
C GLY A 12 -5.10 13.15 -16.83
N ARG A 13 -5.12 13.57 -15.55
CA ARG A 13 -5.24 14.98 -15.15
C ARG A 13 -4.10 15.88 -15.66
N PHE A 14 -2.94 15.29 -15.96
CA PHE A 14 -1.79 16.04 -16.43
C PHE A 14 -1.90 16.41 -17.91
N GLY A 15 -2.82 15.80 -18.68
CA GLY A 15 -2.97 16.04 -20.11
C GLY A 15 -1.72 15.64 -20.89
N ALA A 16 -1.33 16.48 -21.85
CA ALA A 16 -0.13 16.29 -22.68
C ALA A 16 1.20 16.65 -21.97
N ARG A 17 1.14 17.25 -20.77
CA ARG A 17 2.31 17.80 -20.07
C ARG A 17 3.19 16.72 -19.43
N TYR A 18 4.45 17.07 -19.15
CA TYR A 18 5.46 16.31 -18.39
C TYR A 18 5.96 14.99 -19.02
N GLY A 19 5.55 14.67 -20.25
CA GLY A 19 5.99 13.45 -20.94
C GLY A 19 5.34 12.16 -20.43
N SER A 20 5.55 11.05 -21.15
CA SER A 20 4.87 9.78 -20.88
C SER A 20 5.50 9.02 -19.70
N THR A 21 6.83 9.02 -19.59
CA THR A 21 7.59 8.28 -18.56
C THR A 21 7.25 8.74 -17.15
N LEU A 22 7.23 10.06 -16.90
CA LEU A 22 6.88 10.62 -15.60
C LEU A 22 5.42 10.31 -15.24
N ARG A 23 4.49 10.48 -16.19
CA ARG A 23 3.07 10.15 -15.98
C ARG A 23 2.84 8.67 -15.65
N LYS A 24 3.57 7.75 -16.29
CA LYS A 24 3.53 6.31 -15.97
C LYS A 24 3.98 6.06 -14.53
N LYS A 25 5.09 6.66 -14.08
CA LYS A 25 5.59 6.53 -12.70
C LYS A 25 4.57 7.06 -11.68
N VAL A 26 4.02 8.26 -11.90
CA VAL A 26 3.00 8.84 -11.03
C VAL A 26 1.74 7.97 -11.00
N ALA A 27 1.26 7.49 -12.14
CA ALA A 27 0.10 6.61 -12.21
C ALA A 27 0.30 5.34 -11.36
N LEU A 28 1.50 4.76 -11.34
CA LEU A 28 1.81 3.60 -10.50
C LEU A 28 1.75 3.94 -9.01
N ILE A 29 2.36 5.05 -8.61
CA ILE A 29 2.35 5.53 -7.21
C ILE A 29 0.91 5.77 -6.73
N GLU A 30 0.11 6.44 -7.54
CA GLU A 30 -1.28 6.77 -7.19
C GLU A 30 -2.17 5.54 -7.13
N ARG A 31 -1.93 4.55 -8.01
CA ARG A 31 -2.66 3.28 -7.97
C ARG A 31 -2.35 2.51 -6.69
N LYS A 32 -1.08 2.48 -6.26
CA LYS A 32 -0.67 1.92 -4.96
C LYS A 32 -1.28 2.68 -3.79
N MET A 33 -1.32 4.01 -3.86
CA MET A 33 -1.88 4.86 -2.82
C MET A 33 -3.39 4.69 -2.66
N ARG A 34 -4.14 4.63 -3.76
CA ARG A 34 -5.60 4.47 -3.78
C ARG A 34 -6.06 3.01 -3.68
N ALA A 35 -5.13 2.06 -3.66
CA ALA A 35 -5.45 0.66 -3.50
C ALA A 35 -6.16 0.39 -2.16
N LYS A 36 -6.97 -0.66 -2.13
CA LYS A 36 -7.63 -1.10 -0.89
C LYS A 36 -6.60 -1.77 0.02
N HIS A 37 -6.22 -1.08 1.09
CA HIS A 37 -5.31 -1.61 2.12
C HIS A 37 -6.07 -2.22 3.29
N ARG A 38 -5.46 -3.18 3.98
CA ARG A 38 -5.99 -3.77 5.22
C ARG A 38 -5.59 -2.90 6.42
N CYS A 39 -6.53 -2.72 7.35
CA CYS A 39 -6.25 -2.04 8.62
C CYS A 39 -5.52 -3.01 9.56
N PRO A 40 -4.46 -2.58 10.27
CA PRO A 40 -3.74 -3.45 11.21
C PRO A 40 -4.54 -3.78 12.49
N ARG A 41 -5.65 -3.08 12.77
CA ARG A 41 -6.44 -3.28 14.00
C ARG A 41 -7.71 -4.09 13.76
N CYS A 42 -8.50 -3.73 12.75
CA CYS A 42 -9.80 -4.36 12.49
C CYS A 42 -9.81 -5.29 11.27
N ASP A 43 -8.63 -5.53 10.67
CA ASP A 43 -8.38 -6.36 9.47
C ASP A 43 -9.25 -6.07 8.25
N THR A 44 -10.02 -4.98 8.30
CA THR A 44 -11.04 -4.74 7.30
C THR A 44 -10.43 -4.17 6.04
N LEU A 45 -10.65 -4.86 4.92
CA LEU A 45 -10.10 -4.50 3.62
C LEU A 45 -10.74 -3.19 3.09
N GLY A 46 -9.91 -2.25 2.63
CA GLY A 46 -10.36 -1.05 1.91
C GLY A 46 -10.93 0.07 2.78
N SER A 47 -10.94 -0.12 4.10
CA SER A 47 -11.36 0.90 5.09
C SER A 47 -10.32 1.99 5.31
N LEU A 48 -9.08 1.76 4.87
CA LEU A 48 -7.96 2.66 5.08
C LEU A 48 -7.97 3.82 4.09
N ARG A 49 -7.69 5.03 4.61
CA ARG A 49 -7.57 6.26 3.84
C ARG A 49 -6.35 7.03 4.33
N ARG A 50 -5.66 7.67 3.39
CA ARG A 50 -4.54 8.56 3.70
C ARG A 50 -5.09 9.92 4.10
N VAL A 51 -4.66 10.45 5.24
CA VAL A 51 -5.01 11.80 5.70
C VAL A 51 -3.95 12.80 5.25
N SER A 52 -2.70 12.51 5.56
CA SER A 52 -1.54 13.31 5.17
C SER A 52 -0.39 12.42 4.72
N ILE A 53 0.77 13.00 4.43
CA ILE A 53 1.98 12.22 4.11
C ILE A 53 2.35 11.39 5.34
N GLY A 54 2.38 10.07 5.17
CA GLY A 54 2.74 9.13 6.25
C GLY A 54 1.64 8.87 7.28
N VAL A 55 0.53 9.61 7.29
CA VAL A 55 -0.57 9.38 8.25
C VAL A 55 -1.76 8.71 7.57
N TRP A 56 -2.15 7.56 8.11
CA TRP A 56 -3.26 6.75 7.62
C TRP A 56 -4.34 6.61 8.69
N THR A 57 -5.60 6.75 8.29
CA THR A 57 -6.77 6.57 9.16
C THR A 57 -7.67 5.47 8.62
N CYS A 58 -8.21 4.64 9.52
CA CYS A 58 -9.26 3.71 9.19
C CYS A 58 -10.63 4.36 9.39
N LYS A 59 -11.47 4.40 8.35
CA LYS A 59 -12.84 4.92 8.46
C LYS A 59 -13.77 4.07 9.33
N LYS A 60 -13.46 2.79 9.55
CA LYS A 60 -14.31 1.88 10.32
C LYS A 60 -14.04 1.93 11.81
N CYS A 61 -12.77 1.85 12.21
CA CYS A 61 -12.39 1.81 13.63
C CYS A 61 -11.78 3.11 14.15
N GLY A 62 -11.65 4.15 13.32
CA GLY A 62 -11.06 5.44 13.69
C GLY A 62 -9.55 5.40 13.95
N TYR A 63 -8.90 4.24 13.82
CA TYR A 63 -7.49 4.10 14.15
C TYR A 63 -6.59 4.87 13.18
N THR A 64 -5.81 5.81 13.72
CA THR A 64 -4.79 6.58 13.02
C THR A 64 -3.40 6.03 13.32
N PHE A 65 -2.57 5.84 12.29
CA PHE A 65 -1.20 5.36 12.47
C PHE A 65 -0.24 5.97 11.46
N ALA A 66 1.05 5.94 11.82
CA ALA A 66 2.15 6.33 10.96
C ALA A 66 2.59 5.15 10.05
N GLY A 67 2.70 5.42 8.76
CA GLY A 67 3.09 4.47 7.73
C GLY A 67 3.89 5.14 6.63
N GLY A 68 4.00 4.48 5.47
CA GLY A 68 4.70 5.06 4.32
C GLY A 68 3.94 6.21 3.67
N ALA A 69 4.66 7.01 2.87
CA ALA A 69 4.09 8.16 2.15
C ALA A 69 2.98 7.78 1.16
N TYR A 70 3.18 6.68 0.41
CA TYR A 70 2.27 6.21 -0.64
C TYR A 70 1.68 4.83 -0.38
N THR A 71 2.25 4.05 0.55
CA THR A 71 1.74 2.75 0.98
C THR A 71 1.77 2.67 2.50
N PRO A 72 0.74 2.11 3.16
CA PRO A 72 0.67 2.11 4.62
C PRO A 72 1.78 1.28 5.28
N ARG A 73 2.18 0.15 4.67
CA ARG A 73 3.40 -0.59 5.05
C ARG A 73 4.43 -0.46 3.93
N THR A 74 5.63 0.03 4.26
CA THR A 74 6.77 0.05 3.34
C THR A 74 7.54 -1.27 3.42
N GLU A 75 8.31 -1.59 2.38
CA GLU A 75 9.15 -2.79 2.37
C GLU A 75 10.26 -2.71 3.43
N LEU A 76 10.91 -1.54 3.54
CA LEU A 76 11.86 -1.26 4.61
C LEU A 76 11.21 -1.34 6.00
N GLY A 77 9.99 -0.82 6.17
CA GLY A 77 9.25 -0.92 7.42
C GLY A 77 8.89 -2.36 7.81
N ARG A 78 8.73 -3.26 6.82
CA ARG A 78 8.59 -4.71 7.11
C ARG A 78 9.91 -5.34 7.53
N ALA A 79 11.01 -4.93 6.92
CA ALA A 79 12.33 -5.52 7.15
C ALA A 79 12.96 -5.10 8.49
N LEU A 80 12.71 -3.86 8.94
CA LEU A 80 13.35 -3.30 10.13
C LEU A 80 12.61 -3.56 11.44
N LEU A 81 11.35 -3.99 11.40
CA LEU A 81 10.58 -4.28 12.63
C LEU A 81 10.93 -5.69 13.16
N PRO A 82 11.55 -5.81 14.36
CA PRO A 82 12.03 -7.10 14.90
C PRO A 82 10.94 -8.16 15.05
N GLU A 83 9.70 -7.73 15.31
CA GLU A 83 8.55 -8.60 15.49
C GLU A 83 8.16 -9.36 14.21
N GLU A 84 8.24 -8.73 13.04
CA GLU A 84 7.89 -9.37 11.77
C GLU A 84 9.02 -10.32 11.30
N LEU A 85 10.29 -10.00 11.60
CA LEU A 85 11.42 -10.92 11.40
C LEU A 85 11.28 -12.19 12.24
N LYS A 86 10.88 -12.08 13.51
CA LYS A 86 10.58 -13.23 14.37
C LYS A 86 9.45 -14.08 13.79
N MET A 87 8.40 -13.47 13.25
CA MET A 87 7.29 -14.20 12.62
C MET A 87 7.72 -14.92 11.33
N MET A 88 8.51 -14.28 10.46
CA MET A 88 9.04 -14.92 9.25
C MET A 88 9.99 -16.09 9.56
N LYS A 89 10.85 -15.97 10.59
CA LYS A 89 11.70 -17.06 11.07
C LYS A 89 10.87 -18.24 11.59
N ARG A 90 9.90 -17.99 12.49
CA ARG A 90 8.95 -19.01 12.98
C ARG A 90 8.17 -19.70 11.87
N SER A 91 7.80 -18.96 10.81
CA SER A 91 7.07 -19.51 9.67
C SER A 91 7.97 -20.43 8.83
N LYS A 92 9.23 -20.05 8.60
CA LYS A 92 10.22 -20.90 7.91
C LYS A 92 10.56 -22.15 8.71
N GLU A 93 10.73 -22.05 10.03
CA GLU A 93 11.00 -23.19 10.91
C GLU A 93 9.84 -24.20 10.88
N LYS A 94 8.59 -23.73 10.96
CA LYS A 94 7.41 -24.60 10.84
C LYS A 94 7.25 -25.25 9.46
N ALA A 95 7.64 -24.55 8.39
CA ALA A 95 7.64 -25.11 7.05
C ALA A 95 8.71 -26.20 6.89
N SER A 96 9.90 -26.00 7.48
CA SER A 96 10.99 -26.98 7.50
C SER A 96 10.67 -28.20 8.36
N SER A 97 9.94 -28.04 9.46
CA SER A 97 9.55 -29.15 10.34
C SER A 97 8.40 -30.00 9.79
N LYS A 98 7.64 -29.47 8.81
CA LYS A 98 6.52 -30.16 8.16
C LYS A 98 6.92 -30.85 6.84
N ALA A 99 8.14 -30.56 6.37
CA ALA A 99 8.75 -31.18 5.20
C ALA A 99 9.71 -32.34 5.58
N ARG A 100 9.94 -32.56 6.88
CA ARG A 100 10.44 -33.82 7.44
C ARG A 100 9.24 -34.66 7.87
#